data_AF-A0A562GS82-F1
#
_entry.id   AF-A0A562GS82-F1
#
_cell.length_a   1.000
_cell.length_b   1.000
_cell.length_c   1.000
_cell.angle_alpha   90.00
_cell.angle_beta   90.00
_cell.angle_gamma   90.00
#
_symmetry.space_group_name_H-M   'P 1'
#
loop_
_entity.id
_entity.type
_entity.pdbx_description
1 polymer ?
#
loop_
_entity_poly.entity_id
_entity_poly.type
_entity_poly.pdbx_seq_one_letter_code
_entity_poly.pdbx_strand_id
1 'polypeptide(L)'
;MLLRFRFWFTTLFLLIIVSCYSTTIALAGPSITVNLPSRTIELFADNKVIKEFPIAIGKASTPTPIGTFAIISKDINPAWYPPDQPGKVVPSGPDNPLGYRWLGIWNNYGIHGTNAPESIGDAVSNGCIRMQEVDVEELFELVNCGTPVKITYDRVKVRTNARGQVLLAVYPDIYGYSSITVQDVRNKLNTYRLNTLVPDELLREMINDPSDEQVVIANRFAIQVNGKQISEQGLIVQDVRYVPIYAVAGTLKRQIKWDEKTKVVQYGATTVPGIVVDNVVYVATDKLTALFASQPSWKNEENTLFLEYQGVFLNDKPVNLEVHELQGIAAVPALPLAEALGYKVNWNQEKQLLTMAVKGEIVTIPIVMVDSVPFIKITNINQYFNAYVYWNKEAKTIEFIYP
;
A
#
# COMPACT_ATOMS: atom_id res chain seq x y z
N MET A 1 -47.48 41.77 55.54
CA MET A 1 -48.75 41.27 54.99
C MET A 1 -48.74 41.49 53.47
N LEU A 2 -48.53 40.38 52.74
CA LEU A 2 -48.83 40.08 51.32
C LEU A 2 -48.58 41.11 50.18
N LEU A 3 -47.74 40.64 49.21
CA LEU A 3 -47.87 40.70 47.74
C LEU A 3 -47.78 42.07 47.02
N ARG A 4 -47.09 42.22 45.87
CA ARG A 4 -47.19 41.42 44.64
C ARG A 4 -45.92 41.49 43.76
N PHE A 5 -45.58 40.33 43.21
CA PHE A 5 -44.71 40.10 42.04
C PHE A 5 -45.32 40.69 40.75
N ARG A 6 -44.48 41.25 39.86
CA ARG A 6 -44.69 41.27 38.40
C ARG A 6 -43.34 41.02 37.72
N PHE A 7 -43.11 39.79 37.27
CA PHE A 7 -42.03 39.47 36.33
C PHE A 7 -42.49 39.84 34.92
N TRP A 8 -41.76 40.72 34.25
CA TRP A 8 -41.87 40.94 32.81
C TRP A 8 -40.99 39.91 32.10
N PHE A 9 -41.60 38.96 31.38
CA PHE A 9 -40.90 38.15 30.39
C PHE A 9 -40.79 38.95 29.10
N THR A 10 -39.58 39.43 28.78
CA THR A 10 -39.25 39.90 27.43
C THR A 10 -38.62 38.73 26.68
N THR A 11 -39.37 38.14 25.75
CA THR A 11 -38.88 37.08 24.89
C THR A 11 -38.02 37.71 23.79
N LEU A 12 -36.69 37.66 23.96
CA LEU A 12 -35.74 38.08 22.94
C LEU A 12 -35.63 36.97 21.88
N PHE A 13 -36.28 37.16 20.73
CA PHE A 13 -36.18 36.24 19.59
C PHE A 13 -34.85 36.50 18.86
N LEU A 14 -33.83 35.70 19.17
CA LEU A 14 -32.55 35.75 18.46
C LEU A 14 -32.71 35.04 17.11
N LEU A 15 -32.87 35.81 16.03
CA LEU A 15 -32.82 35.31 14.65
C LEU A 15 -31.37 34.88 14.36
N ILE A 16 -31.10 33.57 14.44
CA ILE A 16 -29.86 32.97 13.96
C ILE A 16 -29.94 32.95 12.44
N ILE A 17 -29.31 33.92 11.78
CA ILE A 17 -29.07 33.88 10.34
C ILE A 17 -27.97 32.85 10.12
N VAL A 18 -28.37 31.63 9.75
CA VAL A 18 -27.42 30.62 9.26
C VAL A 18 -27.00 31.05 7.86
N SER A 19 -25.89 31.78 7.74
CA SER A 19 -25.22 31.95 6.45
C SER A 19 -24.72 30.59 5.99
N CYS A 20 -25.50 29.94 5.12
CA CYS A 20 -25.07 28.75 4.41
C CYS A 20 -24.04 29.20 3.34
N TYR A 21 -22.76 29.18 3.70
CA TYR A 21 -21.70 29.27 2.70
C TYR A 21 -21.76 27.98 1.87
N SER A 22 -22.35 28.06 0.68
CA SER A 22 -22.17 27.03 -0.34
C SER A 22 -20.76 27.20 -0.88
N THR A 23 -19.79 26.45 -0.33
CA THR A 23 -18.49 26.29 -0.96
C THR A 23 -18.72 25.48 -2.23
N THR A 24 -18.87 26.16 -3.36
CA THR A 24 -18.77 25.51 -4.66
C THR A 24 -17.36 24.94 -4.75
N ILE A 25 -17.20 23.64 -4.53
CA ILE A 25 -15.98 22.94 -4.93
C ILE A 25 -15.98 23.00 -6.45
N ALA A 26 -15.23 23.95 -7.01
CA ALA A 26 -14.95 23.94 -8.45
C ALA A 26 -14.34 22.57 -8.76
N LEU A 27 -14.93 21.81 -9.69
CA LEU A 27 -14.26 20.63 -10.24
C LEU A 27 -12.88 21.08 -10.73
N ALA A 28 -11.83 20.45 -10.23
CA ALA A 28 -10.48 20.86 -10.53
C ALA A 28 -10.17 20.49 -11.98
N GLY A 29 -10.21 21.48 -12.86
CA GLY A 29 -9.79 21.33 -14.26
C GLY A 29 -8.33 20.85 -14.39
N PRO A 30 -7.89 20.50 -15.60
CA PRO A 30 -6.56 19.95 -15.81
C PRO A 30 -5.47 20.89 -15.32
N SER A 31 -4.36 20.34 -14.82
CA SER A 31 -3.16 21.08 -14.41
C SER A 31 -1.90 20.33 -14.77
N ILE A 32 -0.81 21.07 -14.99
CA ILE A 32 0.49 20.54 -15.41
C ILE A 32 1.50 20.75 -14.29
N THR A 33 2.25 19.71 -13.93
CA THR A 33 3.49 19.84 -13.16
C THR A 33 4.67 19.41 -14.01
N VAL A 34 5.68 20.26 -14.14
CA VAL A 34 6.96 19.95 -14.77
C VAL A 34 7.97 19.73 -13.66
N ASN A 35 8.61 18.57 -13.61
CA ASN A 35 9.72 18.35 -12.68
C ASN A 35 11.05 18.23 -13.45
N LEU A 36 11.87 19.27 -13.33
CA LEU A 36 13.05 19.45 -14.17
C LEU A 36 14.13 18.38 -13.96
N PRO A 37 14.54 17.99 -12.73
CA PRO A 37 15.55 16.95 -12.54
C PRO A 37 15.15 15.61 -13.18
N SER A 38 13.89 15.21 -13.01
CA SER A 38 13.35 13.99 -13.63
C SER A 38 13.02 14.13 -15.12
N ARG A 39 13.04 15.36 -15.66
CA ARG A 39 12.69 15.69 -17.04
C ARG A 39 11.35 15.08 -17.46
N THR A 40 10.33 15.32 -16.63
CA THR A 40 8.96 14.88 -16.87
C THR A 40 7.94 16.01 -16.76
N ILE A 41 6.90 15.92 -17.58
CA ILE A 41 5.60 16.57 -17.36
C ILE A 41 4.64 15.54 -16.76
N GLU A 42 3.94 15.90 -15.70
CA GLU A 42 2.79 15.18 -15.16
C GLU A 42 1.53 16.02 -15.41
N LEU A 43 0.57 15.45 -16.15
CA LEU A 43 -0.74 16.03 -16.36
C LEU A 43 -1.72 15.47 -15.32
N PHE A 44 -2.40 16.36 -14.60
CA PHE A 44 -3.35 16.03 -13.57
C PHE A 44 -4.78 16.33 -14.01
N ALA A 45 -5.72 15.47 -13.63
CA ALA A 45 -7.14 15.74 -13.59
C ALA A 45 -7.68 15.33 -12.20
N ASP A 46 -8.46 16.20 -11.55
CA ASP A 46 -8.97 15.95 -10.19
C ASP A 46 -7.89 15.51 -9.18
N ASN A 47 -6.73 16.18 -9.21
CA ASN A 47 -5.54 15.88 -8.38
C ASN A 47 -4.93 14.48 -8.57
N LYS A 48 -5.27 13.77 -9.65
CA LYS A 48 -4.65 12.50 -10.04
C LYS A 48 -3.82 12.69 -11.30
N VAL A 49 -2.62 12.14 -11.31
CA VAL A 49 -1.81 12.04 -12.54
C VAL A 49 -2.55 11.13 -13.52
N ILE A 50 -2.88 11.66 -14.69
CA ILE A 50 -3.52 10.91 -15.79
C ILE A 50 -2.54 10.59 -16.92
N LYS A 51 -1.47 11.37 -17.07
CA LYS A 51 -0.38 11.16 -18.04
C LYS A 51 0.95 11.67 -17.49
N GLU A 52 2.04 11.01 -17.86
CA GLU A 52 3.42 11.45 -17.64
C GLU A 52 4.12 11.45 -19.01
N PHE A 53 4.78 12.56 -19.36
CA PHE A 53 5.49 12.72 -20.64
C PHE A 53 6.97 13.02 -20.39
N PRO A 54 7.89 12.35 -21.11
CA PRO A 54 9.30 12.73 -21.07
C PRO A 54 9.53 14.05 -21.81
N ILE A 55 10.45 14.87 -21.33
CA ILE A 55 10.74 16.18 -21.92
C ILE A 55 12.24 16.43 -22.08
N ALA A 56 12.61 17.37 -22.94
CA ALA A 56 13.90 18.05 -22.83
C ALA A 56 13.72 19.41 -22.16
N ILE A 57 14.71 19.80 -21.37
CA ILE A 57 14.71 21.07 -20.62
C ILE A 57 15.86 21.97 -21.06
N GLY A 58 15.90 23.18 -20.50
CA GLY A 58 17.02 24.09 -20.66
C GLY A 58 18.35 23.48 -20.21
N LYS A 59 19.46 23.86 -20.84
CA LYS A 59 20.79 23.58 -20.29
C LYS A 59 21.09 24.48 -19.10
N ALA A 60 22.10 24.13 -18.30
CA ALA A 60 22.48 24.89 -17.10
C ALA A 60 22.77 26.38 -17.36
N SER A 61 23.30 26.75 -18.53
CA SER A 61 23.56 28.15 -18.89
C SER A 61 22.32 28.95 -19.26
N THR A 62 21.20 28.28 -19.56
CA THR A 62 19.90 28.86 -19.95
C THR A 62 18.78 28.01 -19.36
N PRO A 63 18.65 28.00 -18.02
CA PRO A 63 17.79 27.07 -17.32
C PRO A 63 16.31 27.35 -17.59
N THR A 64 15.51 26.29 -17.65
CA THR A 64 14.05 26.42 -17.64
C THR A 64 13.59 27.07 -16.32
N PRO A 65 12.79 28.15 -16.36
CA PRO A 65 12.42 28.89 -15.15
C PRO A 65 11.50 28.08 -14.24
N ILE A 66 11.83 28.04 -12.94
CA ILE A 66 10.98 27.47 -11.87
C ILE A 66 9.91 28.48 -11.50
N GLY A 67 8.69 28.03 -11.23
CA GLY A 67 7.61 28.93 -10.81
C GLY A 67 6.22 28.34 -11.00
N THR A 68 5.22 29.19 -10.77
CA THR A 68 3.82 28.90 -11.09
C THR A 68 3.39 29.81 -12.23
N PHE A 69 2.90 29.19 -13.29
CA PHE A 69 2.50 29.81 -14.56
C PHE A 69 1.11 29.28 -14.96
N ALA A 70 0.66 29.67 -16.14
CA ALA A 70 -0.49 29.08 -16.81
C ALA A 70 -0.23 29.03 -18.32
N ILE A 71 -0.96 28.18 -19.03
CA ILE A 71 -0.99 28.24 -20.50
C ILE A 71 -1.60 29.58 -20.91
N ILE A 72 -0.85 30.45 -21.58
CA ILE A 72 -1.31 31.78 -22.01
C ILE A 72 -1.67 31.85 -23.49
N SER A 73 -1.13 30.94 -24.30
CA SER A 73 -1.38 30.86 -25.74
C SER A 73 -1.21 29.43 -26.24
N LYS A 74 -1.88 29.14 -27.36
CA LYS A 74 -1.87 27.85 -28.05
C LYS A 74 -1.84 28.09 -29.55
N ASP A 75 -0.82 27.60 -30.23
CA ASP A 75 -0.70 27.70 -31.68
C ASP A 75 -0.49 26.33 -32.33
N ILE A 76 -1.21 26.12 -33.44
CA ILE A 76 -1.02 24.97 -34.33
C ILE A 76 -0.11 25.42 -35.47
N ASN A 77 0.91 24.63 -35.79
CA ASN A 77 1.90 24.92 -36.82
C ASN A 77 2.57 26.29 -36.64
N PRO A 78 3.20 26.55 -35.47
CA PRO A 78 3.83 27.83 -35.18
C PRO A 78 4.99 28.12 -36.13
N ALA A 79 5.19 29.37 -36.50
CA ALA A 79 6.45 29.84 -37.07
C ALA A 79 7.45 30.12 -35.94
N TRP A 80 8.73 29.83 -36.16
CA TRP A 80 9.79 30.12 -35.19
C TRP A 80 10.57 31.38 -35.58
N TYR A 81 10.79 32.24 -34.60
CA TYR A 81 11.55 33.49 -34.72
C TYR A 81 12.80 33.36 -33.84
N PRO A 82 13.99 33.12 -34.42
CA PRO A 82 15.21 32.91 -33.64
C PRO A 82 15.59 34.20 -32.87
N PRO A 83 15.77 34.13 -31.53
CA PRO A 83 16.12 35.31 -30.75
C PRO A 83 17.48 35.94 -31.11
N ASP A 84 18.39 35.13 -31.64
CA ASP A 84 19.76 35.49 -32.03
C ASP A 84 19.86 36.00 -33.48
N GLN A 85 18.81 35.85 -34.29
CA GLN A 85 18.79 36.25 -35.71
C GLN A 85 17.56 37.12 -36.02
N PRO A 86 17.56 38.40 -35.62
CA PRO A 86 16.43 39.30 -35.84
C PRO A 86 16.00 39.36 -37.31
N GLY A 87 14.70 39.25 -37.56
CA GLY A 87 14.11 39.30 -38.91
C GLY A 87 14.12 37.96 -39.66
N LYS A 88 14.81 36.93 -39.15
CA LYS A 88 14.69 35.57 -39.69
C LYS A 88 13.40 34.92 -39.19
N VAL A 89 12.74 34.19 -40.08
CA VAL A 89 11.55 33.39 -39.78
C VAL A 89 11.77 31.99 -40.31
N VAL A 90 11.58 30.98 -39.47
CA VAL A 90 11.50 29.59 -39.88
C VAL A 90 10.02 29.20 -39.90
N PRO A 91 9.42 28.96 -41.08
CA PRO A 91 8.02 28.57 -41.16
C PRO A 91 7.79 27.21 -40.47
N SER A 92 6.54 26.86 -40.19
CA SER A 92 6.22 25.51 -39.71
C SER A 92 6.63 24.46 -40.76
N GLY A 93 7.15 23.32 -40.28
CA GLY A 93 7.66 22.23 -41.11
C GLY A 93 8.78 21.46 -40.38
N PRO A 94 9.37 20.45 -41.05
CA PRO A 94 10.40 19.58 -40.45
C PRO A 94 11.63 20.32 -39.90
N ASP A 95 11.98 21.48 -40.46
CA ASP A 95 13.13 22.28 -40.03
C ASP A 95 12.83 23.20 -38.83
N ASN A 96 11.56 23.28 -38.41
CA ASN A 96 11.14 24.17 -37.34
C ASN A 96 11.40 23.55 -35.96
N PRO A 97 12.22 24.17 -35.10
CA PRO A 97 12.56 23.62 -33.80
C PRO A 97 11.42 23.67 -32.78
N LEU A 98 10.33 24.39 -33.06
CA LEU A 98 9.12 24.39 -32.23
C LEU A 98 8.20 23.20 -32.51
N GLY A 99 8.41 22.46 -33.60
CA GLY A 99 7.50 21.40 -34.02
C GLY A 99 6.15 21.92 -34.51
N TYR A 100 5.10 21.14 -34.29
CA TYR A 100 3.76 21.45 -34.81
C TYR A 100 2.78 21.99 -33.76
N ARG A 101 3.15 22.04 -32.48
CA ARG A 101 2.33 22.62 -31.41
C ARG A 101 3.16 23.52 -30.51
N TRP A 102 2.57 24.65 -30.14
CA TRP A 102 3.11 25.58 -29.16
C TRP A 102 2.09 25.84 -28.04
N LEU A 103 2.58 25.76 -26.81
CA LEU A 103 1.86 26.04 -25.57
C LEU A 103 2.67 27.10 -24.81
N GLY A 104 2.38 28.38 -25.03
CA GLY A 104 3.10 29.46 -24.37
C GLY A 104 2.77 29.52 -22.88
N ILE A 105 3.79 29.74 -22.03
CA ILE A 105 3.63 29.83 -20.56
C ILE A 105 4.02 31.20 -20.00
N TRP A 106 5.14 31.78 -20.46
CA TRP A 106 5.63 33.06 -19.96
C TRP A 106 6.69 33.64 -20.89
N ASN A 107 6.53 34.90 -21.31
CA ASN A 107 7.43 35.56 -22.26
C ASN A 107 7.63 34.70 -23.53
N ASN A 108 8.88 34.41 -23.92
CA ASN A 108 9.23 33.54 -25.05
C ASN A 108 9.43 32.07 -24.62
N TYR A 109 8.97 31.67 -23.43
CA TYR A 109 9.02 30.29 -22.96
C TYR A 109 7.68 29.59 -23.17
N GLY A 110 7.78 28.34 -23.60
CA GLY A 110 6.64 27.48 -23.89
C GLY A 110 6.99 26.01 -23.77
N ILE A 111 5.94 25.19 -23.78
CA ILE A 111 5.99 23.76 -24.02
C ILE A 111 5.71 23.55 -25.52
N HIS A 112 6.55 22.80 -26.21
CA HIS A 112 6.42 22.65 -27.67
C HIS A 112 6.97 21.31 -28.17
N GLY A 113 6.72 21.01 -29.44
CA GLY A 113 7.29 19.85 -30.13
C GLY A 113 8.80 19.98 -30.34
N THR A 114 9.39 19.19 -31.23
CA THR A 114 10.80 19.31 -31.56
C THR A 114 11.12 18.62 -32.88
N ASN A 115 12.00 19.22 -33.67
CA ASN A 115 12.61 18.56 -34.82
C ASN A 115 13.86 17.74 -34.46
N ALA A 116 14.24 17.71 -33.17
CA ALA A 116 15.33 16.91 -32.62
C ALA A 116 14.79 15.95 -31.54
N PRO A 117 14.02 14.91 -31.91
CA PRO A 117 13.35 14.01 -30.98
C PRO A 117 14.32 13.22 -30.08
N GLU A 118 15.56 13.03 -30.51
CA GLU A 118 16.64 12.41 -29.73
C GLU A 118 17.08 13.24 -28.52
N SER A 119 16.72 14.53 -28.48
CA SER A 119 17.04 15.39 -27.33
C SER A 119 16.13 15.20 -26.11
N ILE A 120 15.02 14.47 -26.28
CA ILE A 120 14.08 14.22 -25.20
C ILE A 120 14.74 13.34 -24.14
N GLY A 121 14.70 13.79 -22.89
CA GLY A 121 15.47 13.17 -21.81
C GLY A 121 16.79 13.87 -21.51
N ASP A 122 17.11 15.00 -22.16
CA ASP A 122 18.33 15.78 -21.89
C ASP A 122 18.06 17.25 -21.53
N ALA A 123 19.10 17.93 -21.03
CA ALA A 123 19.13 19.35 -20.73
C ALA A 123 19.88 20.13 -21.83
N VAL A 124 19.20 20.42 -22.95
CA VAL A 124 19.84 20.97 -24.17
C VAL A 124 19.22 22.25 -24.70
N SER A 125 18.01 22.60 -24.26
CA SER A 125 17.27 23.73 -24.84
C SER A 125 17.80 25.07 -24.32
N ASN A 126 17.33 26.17 -24.91
CA ASN A 126 17.58 27.52 -24.40
C ASN A 126 16.56 27.95 -23.32
N GLY A 127 15.95 26.98 -22.63
CA GLY A 127 15.04 27.18 -21.49
C GLY A 127 13.59 26.78 -21.75
N CYS A 128 13.16 26.63 -23.01
CA CYS A 128 11.85 26.05 -23.34
C CYS A 128 11.77 24.55 -23.03
N ILE A 129 10.56 24.02 -22.93
CA ILE A 129 10.31 22.61 -22.68
C ILE A 129 9.97 21.93 -24.00
N ARG A 130 10.78 20.96 -24.42
CA ARG A 130 10.55 20.17 -25.65
C ARG A 130 9.87 18.87 -25.32
N MET A 131 8.98 18.42 -26.19
CA MET A 131 8.28 17.15 -26.14
C MET A 131 8.39 16.44 -27.49
N GLN A 132 8.19 15.12 -27.50
CA GLN A 132 7.94 14.41 -28.75
C GLN A 132 6.68 14.98 -29.43
N GLU A 133 6.63 14.98 -30.76
CA GLU A 133 5.48 15.53 -31.49
C GLU A 133 4.16 14.87 -31.06
N VAL A 134 4.12 13.55 -30.96
CA VAL A 134 2.92 12.82 -30.52
C VAL A 134 2.47 13.20 -29.11
N ASP A 135 3.42 13.44 -28.21
CA ASP A 135 3.15 13.77 -26.82
C ASP A 135 2.64 15.21 -26.68
N VAL A 136 3.21 16.17 -27.42
CA VAL A 136 2.76 17.56 -27.38
C VAL A 136 1.40 17.71 -28.06
N GLU A 137 1.12 16.96 -29.12
CA GLU A 137 -0.20 16.94 -29.75
C GLU A 137 -1.26 16.41 -28.79
N GLU A 138 -0.99 15.32 -28.08
CA GLU A 138 -1.89 14.82 -27.04
C GLU A 138 -2.08 15.85 -25.91
N LEU A 139 -1.00 16.39 -25.36
CA LEU A 139 -1.08 17.41 -24.31
C LEU A 139 -1.88 18.63 -24.78
N PHE A 140 -1.67 19.08 -26.01
CA PHE A 140 -2.34 20.23 -26.60
C PHE A 140 -3.86 20.05 -26.64
N GLU A 141 -4.36 18.86 -26.95
CA GLU A 141 -5.81 18.59 -26.94
C GLU A 141 -6.39 18.53 -25.53
N LEU A 142 -5.60 18.13 -24.54
CA LEU A 142 -6.05 17.92 -23.16
C LEU A 142 -6.08 19.20 -22.30
N VAL A 143 -5.43 20.28 -22.73
CA VAL A 143 -5.28 21.50 -21.93
C VAL A 143 -5.77 22.74 -22.65
N ASN A 144 -6.19 23.75 -21.90
CA ASN A 144 -6.72 25.01 -22.44
C ASN A 144 -5.88 26.20 -21.95
N CYS A 145 -6.03 27.35 -22.60
CA CYS A 145 -5.51 28.59 -22.02
C CYS A 145 -6.12 28.78 -20.62
N GLY A 146 -5.28 29.16 -19.66
CA GLY A 146 -5.62 29.22 -18.24
C GLY A 146 -5.28 27.94 -17.46
N THR A 147 -4.96 26.81 -18.12
CA THR A 147 -4.49 25.60 -17.42
C THR A 147 -3.25 25.92 -16.58
N PRO A 148 -3.26 25.68 -15.26
CA PRO A 148 -2.11 25.95 -14.40
C PRO A 148 -0.90 25.10 -14.77
N VAL A 149 0.29 25.69 -14.72
CA VAL A 149 1.58 25.02 -14.95
C VAL A 149 2.51 25.30 -13.79
N LYS A 150 2.91 24.28 -13.05
CA LYS A 150 3.89 24.39 -11.96
C LYS A 150 5.20 23.76 -12.40
N ILE A 151 6.27 24.55 -12.45
CA ILE A 151 7.62 24.05 -12.77
C ILE A 151 8.40 23.95 -11.47
N THR A 152 8.90 22.74 -11.16
CA THR A 152 9.60 22.40 -9.92
C THR A 152 10.97 21.81 -10.17
N TYR A 153 11.80 21.85 -9.12
CA TYR A 153 13.14 21.27 -9.12
C TYR A 153 13.27 20.29 -7.96
N ASP A 154 12.50 19.20 -8.04
CA ASP A 154 12.49 18.14 -7.04
C ASP A 154 13.37 16.98 -7.49
N ARG A 155 14.54 16.87 -6.88
CA ARG A 155 15.52 15.84 -7.22
C ARG A 155 15.19 14.48 -6.61
N VAL A 156 14.26 14.39 -5.65
CA VAL A 156 13.89 13.13 -5.00
C VAL A 156 12.47 12.75 -5.40
N LYS A 157 12.33 11.76 -6.29
CA LYS A 157 11.03 11.25 -6.70
C LYS A 157 10.81 9.88 -6.07
N VAL A 158 9.69 9.74 -5.38
CA VAL A 158 9.18 8.44 -4.94
C VAL A 158 7.87 8.21 -5.65
N ARG A 159 7.65 7.01 -6.20
CA ARG A 159 6.40 6.64 -6.87
C ARG A 159 6.06 5.18 -6.63
N THR A 160 4.78 4.84 -6.78
CA THR A 160 4.32 3.45 -6.79
C THR A 160 3.91 3.08 -8.21
N ASN A 161 4.50 2.04 -8.79
CA ASN A 161 4.10 1.57 -10.13
C ASN A 161 2.84 0.68 -10.06
N ALA A 162 2.30 0.30 -11.23
CA ALA A 162 1.11 -0.54 -11.34
C ALA A 162 1.25 -1.93 -10.69
N ARG A 163 2.49 -2.40 -10.45
CA ARG A 163 2.78 -3.67 -9.76
C ARG A 163 2.82 -3.51 -8.23
N GLY A 164 2.57 -2.32 -7.70
CA GLY A 164 2.65 -2.01 -6.27
C GLY A 164 4.07 -1.87 -5.74
N GLN A 165 5.07 -1.74 -6.63
CA GLN A 165 6.45 -1.51 -6.24
C GLN A 165 6.65 -0.03 -5.95
N VAL A 166 7.28 0.28 -4.83
CA VAL A 166 7.69 1.64 -4.48
C VAL A 166 9.09 1.86 -5.02
N LEU A 167 9.22 2.81 -5.92
CA LEU A 167 10.47 3.20 -6.57
C LEU A 167 10.95 4.52 -6.00
N LEU A 168 12.23 4.61 -5.70
CA LEU A 168 12.94 5.82 -5.30
C LEU A 168 13.94 6.18 -6.40
N ALA A 169 14.02 7.47 -6.72
CA ALA A 169 15.04 8.03 -7.60
C ALA A 169 15.61 9.30 -6.98
N VAL A 170 16.91 9.48 -7.12
CA VAL A 170 17.63 10.70 -6.73
C VAL A 170 18.34 11.23 -7.97
N TYR A 171 17.78 12.26 -8.60
CA TYR A 171 18.24 12.77 -9.89
C TYR A 171 19.46 13.69 -9.75
N PRO A 172 20.31 13.79 -10.79
CA PRO A 172 21.43 14.72 -10.83
C PRO A 172 21.01 16.19 -10.60
N ASP A 173 21.91 17.00 -10.04
CA ASP A 173 21.70 18.45 -9.93
C ASP A 173 22.14 19.17 -11.20
N ILE A 174 21.33 19.07 -12.25
CA ILE A 174 21.61 19.62 -13.58
C ILE A 174 21.96 21.13 -13.54
N TYR A 175 21.31 21.90 -12.66
CA TYR A 175 21.46 23.36 -12.54
C TYR A 175 22.25 23.83 -11.31
N GLY A 176 22.67 22.93 -10.41
CA GLY A 176 23.38 23.29 -9.18
C GLY A 176 22.50 24.02 -8.14
N TYR A 177 21.19 23.78 -8.14
CA TYR A 177 20.25 24.51 -7.29
C TYR A 177 20.07 23.93 -5.88
N SER A 178 20.41 22.66 -5.66
CA SER A 178 20.03 22.00 -4.40
C SER A 178 20.96 20.86 -4.00
N SER A 179 21.47 20.95 -2.77
CA SER A 179 22.06 19.81 -2.06
C SER A 179 20.96 18.95 -1.44
N ILE A 180 21.06 17.63 -1.56
CA ILE A 180 20.13 16.67 -0.94
C ILE A 180 20.83 16.03 0.25
N THR A 181 20.14 15.97 1.38
CA THR A 181 20.57 15.19 2.55
C THR A 181 19.77 13.89 2.65
N VAL A 182 20.28 12.95 3.45
CA VAL A 182 19.53 11.73 3.80
C VAL A 182 18.17 12.10 4.42
N GLN A 183 18.11 13.15 5.24
CA GLN A 183 16.86 13.58 5.88
C GLN A 183 15.83 14.06 4.86
N ASP A 184 16.25 14.71 3.77
CA ASP A 184 15.33 15.13 2.70
C ASP A 184 14.68 13.93 2.01
N VAL A 185 15.48 12.90 1.73
CA VAL A 185 14.97 11.63 1.16
C VAL A 185 14.05 10.93 2.17
N ARG A 186 14.40 10.91 3.46
CA ARG A 186 13.54 10.36 4.53
C ARG A 186 12.20 11.07 4.60
N ASN A 187 12.18 12.39 4.48
CA ASN A 187 10.96 13.19 4.47
C ASN A 187 10.05 12.82 3.29
N LYS A 188 10.63 12.57 2.10
CA LYS A 188 9.89 12.06 0.93
C LYS A 188 9.35 10.66 1.17
N LEU A 189 10.18 9.75 1.68
CA LEU A 189 9.78 8.38 2.01
C LEU A 189 8.70 8.31 3.09
N ASN A 190 8.60 9.31 3.96
CA ASN A 190 7.55 9.38 4.97
C ASN A 190 6.15 9.43 4.35
N THR A 191 5.98 10.11 3.21
CA THR A 191 4.69 10.11 2.49
C THR A 191 4.28 8.73 1.98
N TYR A 192 5.27 7.85 1.77
CA TYR A 192 5.08 6.45 1.36
C TYR A 192 5.18 5.46 2.52
N ARG A 193 5.36 5.98 3.75
CA ARG A 193 5.46 5.19 4.98
C ARG A 193 6.68 4.28 5.02
N LEU A 194 7.77 4.61 4.32
CA LEU A 194 8.98 3.76 4.22
C LEU A 194 10.22 4.41 4.85
N ASN A 195 10.05 5.51 5.57
CA ASN A 195 11.15 6.33 6.08
C ASN A 195 12.10 5.60 7.05
N THR A 196 11.72 4.48 7.65
CA THR A 196 12.61 3.69 8.55
C THR A 196 13.12 2.39 7.92
N LEU A 197 12.63 2.03 6.73
CA LEU A 197 12.83 0.69 6.14
C LEU A 197 13.96 0.64 5.12
N VAL A 198 14.25 1.76 4.47
CA VAL A 198 15.37 1.86 3.52
C VAL A 198 16.67 2.09 4.30
N PRO A 199 17.78 1.39 4.08
CA PRO A 199 19.04 1.65 4.79
C PRO A 199 19.62 3.03 4.47
N ASP A 200 20.22 3.68 5.46
CA ASP A 200 20.94 4.95 5.25
C ASP A 200 22.06 4.82 4.21
N GLU A 201 22.71 3.66 4.13
CA GLU A 201 23.77 3.38 3.16
C GLU A 201 23.29 3.49 1.73
N LEU A 202 22.16 2.83 1.39
CA LEU A 202 21.53 2.95 0.08
C LEU A 202 21.13 4.40 -0.23
N LEU A 203 20.58 5.12 0.75
CA LEU A 203 20.23 6.52 0.55
C LEU A 203 21.45 7.39 0.27
N ARG A 204 22.57 7.14 0.97
CA ARG A 204 23.84 7.84 0.74
C ARG A 204 24.43 7.53 -0.62
N GLU A 205 24.39 6.26 -1.04
CA GLU A 205 24.83 5.83 -2.37
C GLU A 205 24.08 6.61 -3.46
N MET A 206 22.73 6.60 -3.43
CA MET A 206 21.90 7.32 -4.39
C MET A 206 22.10 8.85 -4.37
N ILE A 207 22.46 9.43 -3.22
CA ILE A 207 22.74 10.87 -3.10
C ILE A 207 24.12 11.21 -3.67
N ASN A 208 25.12 10.36 -3.42
CA ASN A 208 26.51 10.58 -3.84
C ASN A 208 26.73 10.28 -5.31
N ASP A 209 26.00 9.31 -5.87
CA ASP A 209 26.00 8.95 -7.28
C ASP A 209 24.57 9.04 -7.85
N PRO A 210 24.03 10.26 -7.98
CA PRO A 210 22.66 10.45 -8.46
C PRO A 210 22.57 10.10 -9.95
N SER A 211 21.51 9.40 -10.32
CA SER A 211 21.25 8.96 -11.70
C SER A 211 19.76 9.10 -12.04
N ASP A 212 19.42 8.88 -13.30
CA ASP A 212 18.00 8.79 -13.72
C ASP A 212 17.38 7.41 -13.42
N GLU A 213 18.15 6.50 -12.82
CA GLU A 213 17.68 5.17 -12.48
C GLU A 213 16.73 5.19 -11.28
N GLN A 214 15.80 4.24 -11.29
CA GLN A 214 14.81 4.10 -10.24
C GLN A 214 15.04 2.78 -9.51
N VAL A 215 15.31 2.87 -8.22
CA VAL A 215 15.58 1.73 -7.36
C VAL A 215 14.29 1.27 -6.70
N VAL A 216 13.97 -0.02 -6.81
CA VAL A 216 12.85 -0.62 -6.08
C VAL A 216 13.23 -0.75 -4.61
N ILE A 217 12.60 0.04 -3.74
CA ILE A 217 12.89 0.08 -2.30
C ILE A 217 11.89 -0.71 -1.46
N ALA A 218 10.70 -0.99 -2.01
CA ALA A 218 9.73 -1.88 -1.41
C ALA A 218 8.80 -2.48 -2.46
N ASN A 219 8.32 -3.71 -2.24
CA ASN A 219 7.21 -4.29 -3.01
C ASN A 219 6.02 -4.53 -2.11
N ARG A 220 4.82 -4.17 -2.55
CA ARG A 220 3.59 -4.56 -1.87
C ARG A 220 3.07 -5.87 -2.45
N PHE A 221 2.49 -6.71 -1.59
CA PHE A 221 1.89 -7.98 -2.00
C PHE A 221 0.56 -8.21 -1.32
N ALA A 222 -0.34 -8.94 -1.98
CA ALA A 222 -1.62 -9.30 -1.40
C ALA A 222 -1.45 -10.45 -0.39
N ILE A 223 -2.33 -10.52 0.59
CA ILE A 223 -2.32 -11.59 1.59
C ILE A 223 -3.68 -12.25 1.58
N GLN A 224 -3.68 -13.57 1.55
CA GLN A 224 -4.86 -14.39 1.71
C GLN A 224 -4.70 -15.26 2.96
N VAL A 225 -5.67 -15.21 3.85
CA VAL A 225 -5.71 -16.03 5.05
C VAL A 225 -6.89 -16.99 4.91
N ASN A 226 -6.62 -18.29 4.84
CA ASN A 226 -7.62 -19.34 4.64
C ASN A 226 -8.64 -19.02 3.53
N GLY A 227 -8.15 -18.77 2.32
CA GLY A 227 -9.01 -18.44 1.18
C GLY A 227 -9.63 -17.03 1.19
N LYS A 228 -9.50 -16.24 2.26
CA LYS A 228 -10.01 -14.86 2.32
C LYS A 228 -8.89 -13.84 2.14
N GLN A 229 -9.00 -12.98 1.12
CA GLN A 229 -8.09 -11.86 0.95
C GLN A 229 -8.32 -10.82 2.04
N ILE A 230 -7.23 -10.35 2.66
CA ILE A 230 -7.27 -9.23 3.61
C ILE A 230 -6.98 -7.90 2.90
N SER A 231 -7.51 -6.81 3.43
CA SER A 231 -7.41 -5.47 2.83
C SER A 231 -6.00 -4.90 2.92
N GLU A 232 -5.32 -5.17 4.03
CA GLU A 232 -3.95 -4.74 4.28
C GLU A 232 -2.95 -5.57 3.46
N GLN A 233 -1.98 -4.88 2.88
CA GLN A 233 -0.96 -5.49 2.04
C GLN A 233 0.29 -5.83 2.84
N GLY A 234 0.96 -6.91 2.43
CA GLY A 234 2.31 -7.20 2.88
C GLY A 234 3.35 -6.29 2.24
N LEU A 235 4.54 -6.27 2.83
CA LEU A 235 5.69 -5.47 2.39
C LEU A 235 6.90 -6.38 2.18
N ILE A 236 7.56 -6.26 1.03
CA ILE A 236 8.89 -6.82 0.80
C ILE A 236 9.86 -5.66 0.87
N VAL A 237 10.82 -5.73 1.77
CA VAL A 237 11.90 -4.76 1.93
C VAL A 237 13.20 -5.55 2.08
N GLN A 238 14.19 -5.28 1.23
CA GLN A 238 15.48 -6.01 1.23
C GLN A 238 15.29 -7.54 1.27
N ASP A 239 14.41 -8.06 0.40
CA ASP A 239 14.05 -9.48 0.30
C ASP A 239 13.36 -10.09 1.53
N VAL A 240 13.16 -9.33 2.61
CA VAL A 240 12.38 -9.75 3.76
C VAL A 240 10.91 -9.43 3.53
N ARG A 241 10.06 -10.46 3.60
CA ARG A 241 8.60 -10.31 3.51
C ARG A 241 8.01 -10.10 4.91
N TYR A 242 7.21 -9.07 5.03
CA TYR A 242 6.54 -8.62 6.23
C TYR A 242 5.03 -8.64 6.05
N VAL A 243 4.29 -9.06 7.07
CA VAL A 243 2.82 -9.07 7.08
C VAL A 243 2.24 -8.17 8.16
N PRO A 244 1.11 -7.49 7.91
CA PRO A 244 0.41 -6.65 8.89
C PRO A 244 -0.22 -7.55 9.96
N ILE A 245 0.44 -7.66 11.11
CA ILE A 245 0.23 -8.78 12.03
C ILE A 245 -1.14 -8.73 12.73
N TYR A 246 -1.68 -7.55 13.01
CA TYR A 246 -3.02 -7.41 13.58
C TYR A 246 -4.14 -7.80 12.61
N ALA A 247 -3.99 -7.50 11.31
CA ALA A 247 -4.96 -7.90 10.30
C ALA A 247 -4.98 -9.43 10.11
N VAL A 248 -3.79 -10.04 10.08
CA VAL A 248 -3.63 -11.50 10.07
C VAL A 248 -4.23 -12.11 11.35
N ALA A 249 -3.85 -11.61 12.53
CA ALA A 249 -4.34 -12.11 13.81
C ALA A 249 -5.86 -11.99 13.95
N GLY A 250 -6.44 -10.86 13.55
CA GLY A 250 -7.88 -10.64 13.56
C GLY A 250 -8.63 -11.65 12.68
N THR A 251 -8.09 -11.94 11.50
CA THR A 251 -8.66 -12.97 10.60
C THR A 251 -8.56 -14.38 11.20
N LEU A 252 -7.48 -14.66 11.93
CA LEU A 252 -7.28 -15.92 12.67
C LEU A 252 -7.99 -15.95 14.04
N LYS A 253 -8.74 -14.90 14.41
CA LYS A 253 -9.35 -14.71 15.74
C LYS A 253 -8.34 -14.88 16.89
N ARG A 254 -7.14 -14.33 16.73
CA ARG A 254 -6.05 -14.35 17.71
C ARG A 254 -5.90 -12.99 18.38
N GLN A 255 -5.78 -13.00 19.71
CA GLN A 255 -5.45 -11.81 20.48
C GLN A 255 -3.93 -11.75 20.68
N ILE A 256 -3.31 -10.80 19.99
CA ILE A 256 -1.88 -10.51 20.13
C ILE A 256 -1.68 -9.21 20.91
N LYS A 257 -0.48 -9.00 21.44
CA LYS A 257 -0.05 -7.75 22.06
C LYS A 257 1.22 -7.23 21.40
N TRP A 258 1.30 -5.93 21.20
CA TRP A 258 2.52 -5.26 20.75
C TRP A 258 3.16 -4.52 21.92
N ASP A 259 4.47 -4.70 22.11
CA ASP A 259 5.27 -3.92 23.04
C ASP A 259 6.14 -2.93 22.25
N GLU A 260 5.80 -1.64 22.36
CA GLU A 260 6.48 -0.56 21.66
C GLU A 260 7.92 -0.32 22.14
N LYS A 261 8.24 -0.66 23.40
CA LYS A 261 9.59 -0.47 23.96
C LYS A 261 10.54 -1.56 23.50
N THR A 262 10.09 -2.80 23.51
CA THR A 262 10.92 -3.97 23.15
C THR A 262 10.79 -4.34 21.67
N LYS A 263 9.83 -3.75 20.95
CA LYS A 263 9.54 -3.98 19.53
C LYS A 263 9.19 -5.44 19.23
N VAL A 264 8.43 -6.07 20.12
CA VAL A 264 7.99 -7.47 19.96
C VAL A 264 6.47 -7.59 19.93
N VAL A 265 6.01 -8.57 19.15
CA VAL A 265 4.64 -9.06 19.15
C VAL A 265 4.57 -10.31 20.02
N GLN A 266 3.62 -10.35 20.94
CA GLN A 266 3.37 -11.48 21.83
C GLN A 266 2.05 -12.17 21.51
N TYR A 267 2.08 -13.50 21.49
CA TYR A 267 0.91 -14.37 21.49
C TYR A 267 1.16 -15.57 22.40
N GLY A 268 0.37 -15.69 23.48
CA GLY A 268 0.62 -16.70 24.52
C GLY A 268 2.01 -16.51 25.15
N ALA A 269 2.81 -17.58 25.16
CA ALA A 269 4.20 -17.57 25.62
C ALA A 269 5.21 -17.16 24.53
N THR A 270 4.79 -17.09 23.27
CA THR A 270 5.67 -16.77 22.14
C THR A 270 5.78 -15.26 21.96
N THR A 271 7.01 -14.78 21.77
CA THR A 271 7.32 -13.42 21.33
C THR A 271 8.14 -13.46 20.04
N VAL A 272 7.85 -12.53 19.13
CA VAL A 272 8.59 -12.39 17.86
C VAL A 272 8.88 -10.92 17.60
N PRO A 273 10.03 -10.58 16.98
CA PRO A 273 10.33 -9.21 16.61
C PRO A 273 9.32 -8.70 15.58
N GLY A 274 8.96 -7.42 15.70
CA GLY A 274 8.13 -6.72 14.73
C GLY A 274 8.68 -5.33 14.43
N ILE A 275 8.15 -4.74 13.36
CA ILE A 275 8.45 -3.38 12.95
C ILE A 275 7.14 -2.60 12.83
N VAL A 276 7.19 -1.29 13.02
CA VAL A 276 6.02 -0.43 12.84
C VAL A 276 6.20 0.37 11.55
N VAL A 277 5.21 0.28 10.68
CA VAL A 277 5.18 0.99 9.41
C VAL A 277 3.81 1.65 9.29
N ASP A 278 3.76 2.97 9.54
CA ASP A 278 2.52 3.76 9.65
C ASP A 278 1.48 3.15 10.60
N ASN A 279 1.84 3.06 11.87
CA ASN A 279 0.97 2.55 12.94
C ASN A 279 0.48 1.10 12.74
N VAL A 280 0.86 0.44 11.64
CA VAL A 280 0.62 -0.97 11.41
C VAL A 280 1.86 -1.71 11.87
N VAL A 281 1.65 -2.66 12.76
CA VAL A 281 2.71 -3.57 13.21
C VAL A 281 2.87 -4.66 12.17
N TYR A 282 4.09 -4.85 11.70
CA TYR A 282 4.47 -5.87 10.76
C TYR A 282 5.39 -6.89 11.41
N VAL A 283 5.26 -8.15 11.00
CA VAL A 283 6.14 -9.25 11.43
C VAL A 283 6.67 -9.96 10.20
N ALA A 284 7.94 -10.36 10.24
CA ALA A 284 8.55 -11.12 9.16
C ALA A 284 7.85 -12.48 8.99
N THR A 285 7.61 -12.88 7.74
CA THR A 285 6.85 -14.09 7.40
C THR A 285 7.42 -15.37 7.99
N ASP A 286 8.74 -15.46 8.16
CA ASP A 286 9.44 -16.59 8.77
C ASP A 286 9.12 -16.78 10.27
N LYS A 287 8.58 -15.75 10.93
CA LYS A 287 8.15 -15.82 12.34
C LYS A 287 6.70 -16.26 12.51
N LEU A 288 5.91 -16.31 11.44
CA LEU A 288 4.48 -16.62 11.52
C LEU A 288 4.21 -18.07 11.95
N THR A 289 5.07 -19.01 11.55
CA THR A 289 4.95 -20.40 12.01
C THR A 289 5.10 -20.50 13.53
N ALA A 290 6.05 -19.78 14.13
CA ALA A 290 6.22 -19.77 15.58
C ALA A 290 5.06 -19.05 16.30
N LEU A 291 4.54 -17.98 15.70
CA LEU A 291 3.50 -17.16 16.32
C LEU A 291 2.10 -17.79 16.20
N PHE A 292 1.76 -18.38 15.06
CA PHE A 292 0.39 -18.85 14.76
C PHE A 292 0.31 -20.30 14.29
N ALA A 293 1.42 -21.05 14.21
CA ALA A 293 1.45 -22.37 13.57
C ALA A 293 0.90 -22.37 12.12
N SER A 294 0.95 -21.21 11.45
CA SER A 294 0.59 -21.09 10.03
C SER A 294 1.71 -21.59 9.14
N GLN A 295 1.39 -22.16 7.97
CA GLN A 295 2.39 -22.46 6.94
C GLN A 295 2.30 -21.42 5.81
N PRO A 296 3.14 -20.38 5.83
CA PRO A 296 3.16 -19.40 4.75
C PRO A 296 3.61 -20.07 3.44
N SER A 297 2.80 -19.93 2.39
CA SER A 297 3.16 -20.33 1.04
C SER A 297 3.07 -19.13 0.11
N TRP A 298 4.03 -19.01 -0.80
CA TRP A 298 4.16 -17.88 -1.71
C TRP A 298 3.84 -18.32 -3.13
N LYS A 299 2.98 -17.55 -3.82
CA LYS A 299 2.76 -17.73 -5.27
C LYS A 299 3.27 -16.51 -6.04
N ASN A 300 4.29 -16.74 -6.86
CA ASN A 300 4.95 -15.69 -7.64
C ASN A 300 4.01 -15.01 -8.65
N GLU A 301 3.20 -15.78 -9.37
CA GLU A 301 2.30 -15.27 -10.42
C GLU A 301 1.22 -14.35 -9.87
N GLU A 302 0.78 -14.60 -8.64
CA GLU A 302 -0.30 -13.85 -7.99
C GLU A 302 0.23 -12.70 -7.13
N ASN A 303 1.56 -12.56 -6.96
CA ASN A 303 2.19 -11.66 -5.98
C ASN A 303 1.45 -11.69 -4.62
N THR A 304 1.17 -12.91 -4.16
CA THR A 304 0.27 -13.17 -3.03
C THR A 304 0.90 -14.16 -2.05
N LEU A 305 0.84 -13.81 -0.77
CA LEU A 305 1.16 -14.70 0.33
C LEU A 305 -0.12 -15.40 0.82
N PHE A 306 -0.08 -16.72 0.82
CA PHE A 306 -1.14 -17.58 1.33
C PHE A 306 -0.76 -18.04 2.72
N LEU A 307 -1.60 -17.70 3.69
CA LEU A 307 -1.52 -18.14 5.06
C LEU A 307 -2.63 -19.16 5.28
N GLU A 308 -2.27 -20.42 5.12
CA GLU A 308 -3.14 -21.53 5.47
C GLU A 308 -2.91 -21.88 6.94
N TYR A 309 -3.99 -21.89 7.69
CA TYR A 309 -4.02 -22.20 9.11
C TYR A 309 -5.13 -23.22 9.38
N GLN A 310 -4.74 -24.36 9.95
CA GLN A 310 -5.67 -25.31 10.56
C GLN A 310 -5.69 -25.08 12.06
N GLY A 311 -6.85 -24.70 12.59
CA GLY A 311 -6.99 -24.34 14.00
C GLY A 311 -8.13 -25.05 14.67
N VAL A 312 -7.89 -25.50 15.90
CA VAL A 312 -8.92 -26.04 16.77
C VAL A 312 -9.14 -25.06 17.93
N PHE A 313 -10.40 -24.81 18.24
CA PHE A 313 -10.83 -23.84 19.24
C PHE A 313 -11.81 -24.51 20.19
N LEU A 314 -11.77 -24.10 21.45
CA LEU A 314 -12.68 -24.52 22.51
C LEU A 314 -13.24 -23.28 23.21
N ASN A 315 -14.53 -22.99 23.03
CA ASN A 315 -15.18 -21.78 23.53
C ASN A 315 -14.35 -20.52 23.20
N ASP A 316 -14.03 -20.35 21.90
CA ASP A 316 -13.16 -19.31 21.32
C ASP A 316 -11.69 -19.35 21.76
N LYS A 317 -11.28 -20.29 22.63
CA LYS A 317 -9.88 -20.43 23.05
C LYS A 317 -9.11 -21.38 22.13
N PRO A 318 -7.94 -21.00 21.59
CA PRO A 318 -7.06 -21.91 20.86
C PRO A 318 -6.75 -23.18 21.63
N VAL A 319 -6.78 -24.32 20.96
CA VAL A 319 -6.19 -25.57 21.43
C VAL A 319 -5.20 -26.08 20.39
N ASN A 320 -4.03 -26.51 20.82
CA ASN A 320 -3.02 -27.05 19.91
C ASN A 320 -3.34 -28.52 19.60
N LEU A 321 -4.27 -28.72 18.67
CA LEU A 321 -4.66 -30.04 18.17
C LEU A 321 -4.42 -30.09 16.67
N GLU A 322 -3.73 -31.12 16.22
CA GLU A 322 -3.56 -31.40 14.79
C GLU A 322 -4.92 -31.81 14.18
N VAL A 323 -5.15 -31.40 12.94
CA VAL A 323 -6.37 -31.74 12.20
C VAL A 323 -6.00 -32.64 11.04
N HIS A 324 -6.53 -33.86 11.02
CA HIS A 324 -6.39 -34.79 9.90
C HIS A 324 -7.71 -34.95 9.16
N GLU A 325 -7.67 -35.05 7.84
CA GLU A 325 -8.86 -35.36 7.05
C GLU A 325 -8.90 -36.87 6.78
N LEU A 326 -9.85 -37.56 7.41
CA LEU A 326 -10.02 -39.01 7.33
C LEU A 326 -11.27 -39.34 6.52
N GLN A 327 -11.08 -39.77 5.27
CA GLN A 327 -12.15 -40.06 4.32
C GLN A 327 -13.08 -38.85 4.10
N GLY A 328 -12.49 -37.65 3.95
CA GLY A 328 -13.24 -36.41 3.73
C GLY A 328 -13.88 -35.81 4.99
N ILE A 329 -13.60 -36.35 6.17
CA ILE A 329 -14.12 -35.86 7.46
C ILE A 329 -12.94 -35.45 8.33
N ALA A 330 -12.96 -34.21 8.83
CA ALA A 330 -11.96 -33.74 9.77
C ALA A 330 -11.95 -34.57 11.05
N ALA A 331 -10.77 -34.81 11.59
CA ALA A 331 -10.55 -35.59 12.80
C ALA A 331 -9.45 -34.94 13.62
N VAL A 332 -9.56 -35.06 14.94
CA VAL A 332 -8.59 -34.52 15.91
C VAL A 332 -8.12 -35.62 16.86
N PRO A 333 -6.92 -35.51 17.46
CA PRO A 333 -6.45 -36.44 18.46
C PRO A 333 -7.46 -36.56 19.62
N ALA A 334 -7.95 -37.77 19.88
CA ALA A 334 -9.02 -37.99 20.83
C ALA A 334 -8.57 -37.77 22.29
N LEU A 335 -7.32 -38.12 22.62
CA LEU A 335 -6.79 -38.00 23.98
C LEU A 335 -6.60 -36.55 24.43
N PRO A 336 -5.85 -35.68 23.71
CA PRO A 336 -5.71 -34.30 24.15
C PRO A 336 -7.00 -33.49 23.97
N LEU A 337 -7.92 -33.88 23.07
CA LEU A 337 -9.27 -33.31 23.05
C LEU A 337 -10.03 -33.62 24.34
N ALA A 338 -10.04 -34.89 24.78
CA ALA A 338 -10.72 -35.30 26.01
C ALA A 338 -10.16 -34.54 27.22
N GLU A 339 -8.84 -34.43 27.31
CA GLU A 339 -8.16 -33.63 28.35
C GLU A 339 -8.59 -32.16 28.30
N ALA A 340 -8.58 -31.54 27.11
CA ALA A 340 -8.99 -30.15 26.93
C ALA A 340 -10.47 -29.88 27.33
N LEU A 341 -11.33 -30.87 27.11
CA LEU A 341 -12.75 -30.83 27.49
C LEU A 341 -13.00 -31.28 28.94
N GLY A 342 -11.96 -31.68 29.69
CA GLY A 342 -12.09 -32.13 31.08
C GLY A 342 -12.67 -33.54 31.25
N TYR A 343 -12.69 -34.36 30.20
CA TYR A 343 -13.18 -35.73 30.23
C TYR A 343 -12.08 -36.73 30.61
N LYS A 344 -12.42 -37.65 31.52
CA LYS A 344 -11.57 -38.81 31.82
C LYS A 344 -11.87 -39.94 30.83
N VAL A 345 -10.86 -40.34 30.09
CA VAL A 345 -10.91 -41.47 29.14
C VAL A 345 -9.87 -42.52 29.53
N ASN A 346 -10.14 -43.77 29.19
CA ASN A 346 -9.24 -44.90 29.38
C ASN A 346 -8.78 -45.41 28.01
N TRP A 347 -7.47 -45.32 27.77
CA TRP A 347 -6.82 -45.76 26.54
C TRP A 347 -6.12 -47.10 26.76
N ASN A 348 -6.57 -48.13 26.05
CA ASN A 348 -5.87 -49.41 25.99
C ASN A 348 -5.10 -49.51 24.66
N GLN A 349 -3.79 -49.34 24.73
CA GLN A 349 -2.91 -49.34 23.56
C GLN A 349 -2.85 -50.70 22.85
N GLU A 350 -2.80 -51.81 23.59
CA GLU A 350 -2.73 -53.16 23.02
C GLU A 350 -3.98 -53.52 22.21
N LYS A 351 -5.15 -53.14 22.73
CA LYS A 351 -6.45 -53.41 22.09
C LYS A 351 -6.90 -52.30 21.16
N GLN A 352 -6.18 -51.18 21.10
CA GLN A 352 -6.56 -49.94 20.42
C GLN A 352 -7.99 -49.51 20.75
N LEU A 353 -8.34 -49.54 22.04
CA LEU A 353 -9.67 -49.20 22.52
C LEU A 353 -9.61 -47.95 23.39
N LEU A 354 -10.37 -46.94 22.99
CA LEU A 354 -10.63 -45.75 23.79
C LEU A 354 -12.02 -45.85 24.42
N THR A 355 -12.10 -45.75 25.74
CA THR A 355 -13.36 -45.90 26.48
C THR A 355 -13.56 -44.77 27.47
N MET A 356 -14.81 -44.50 27.85
CA MET A 356 -15.14 -43.52 28.88
C MET A 356 -16.38 -43.95 29.68
N ALA A 357 -16.50 -43.44 30.90
CA ALA A 357 -17.69 -43.66 31.72
C ALA A 357 -18.74 -42.59 31.45
N VAL A 358 -19.94 -42.99 31.02
CA VAL A 358 -21.09 -42.10 30.81
C VAL A 358 -22.24 -42.63 31.64
N LYS A 359 -22.68 -41.85 32.65
CA LYS A 359 -23.78 -42.22 33.56
C LYS A 359 -23.63 -43.60 34.23
N GLY A 360 -22.39 -44.03 34.49
CA GLY A 360 -22.08 -45.31 35.14
C GLY A 360 -21.87 -46.50 34.19
N GLU A 361 -22.08 -46.31 32.88
CA GLU A 361 -21.78 -47.32 31.86
C GLU A 361 -20.47 -47.02 31.12
N ILE A 362 -19.75 -48.07 30.73
CA ILE A 362 -18.52 -47.96 29.94
C ILE A 362 -18.90 -47.93 28.46
N VAL A 363 -18.60 -46.82 27.79
CA VAL A 363 -18.85 -46.63 26.36
C VAL A 363 -17.52 -46.62 25.61
N THR A 364 -17.48 -47.24 24.43
CA THR A 364 -16.32 -47.20 23.52
C THR A 364 -16.45 -46.00 22.58
N ILE A 365 -15.40 -45.19 22.51
CA ILE A 365 -15.30 -44.04 21.61
C ILE A 365 -14.78 -44.53 20.25
N PRO A 366 -15.47 -44.22 19.14
CA PRO A 366 -15.04 -44.60 17.80
C PRO A 366 -13.81 -43.78 17.42
N ILE A 367 -12.70 -44.48 17.21
CA ILE A 367 -11.42 -43.89 16.84
C ILE A 367 -10.90 -44.47 15.52
N VAL A 368 -9.99 -43.73 14.89
CA VAL A 368 -9.17 -44.16 13.76
C VAL A 368 -7.72 -43.92 14.13
N MET A 369 -6.85 -44.91 13.91
CA MET A 369 -5.42 -44.78 14.21
C MET A 369 -4.70 -44.07 13.06
N VAL A 370 -3.92 -43.04 13.37
CA VAL A 370 -3.00 -42.36 12.46
C VAL A 370 -1.67 -42.25 13.18
N ASP A 371 -0.60 -42.83 12.62
CA ASP A 371 0.75 -42.83 13.22
C ASP A 371 0.76 -43.21 14.72
N SER A 372 0.00 -44.24 15.08
CA SER A 372 -0.20 -44.73 16.46
C SER A 372 -0.92 -43.78 17.42
N VAL A 373 -1.46 -42.68 16.93
CA VAL A 373 -2.30 -41.75 17.70
C VAL A 373 -3.78 -42.04 17.41
N PRO A 374 -4.65 -42.15 18.43
CA PRO A 374 -6.09 -42.33 18.23
C PRO A 374 -6.77 -41.00 17.88
N PHE A 375 -7.36 -40.92 16.68
CA PHE A 375 -8.13 -39.77 16.21
C PHE A 375 -9.63 -40.03 16.30
N ILE A 376 -10.41 -39.00 16.65
CA ILE A 376 -11.87 -39.01 16.58
C ILE A 376 -12.33 -38.07 15.47
N LYS A 377 -13.23 -38.55 14.60
CA LYS A 377 -13.88 -37.73 13.58
C LYS A 377 -14.79 -36.69 14.24
N ILE A 378 -14.78 -35.46 13.74
CA ILE A 378 -15.56 -34.34 14.31
C ILE A 378 -17.07 -34.62 14.40
N THR A 379 -17.59 -35.48 13.52
CA THR A 379 -18.99 -35.90 13.49
C THR A 379 -19.42 -36.68 14.74
N ASN A 380 -18.47 -37.28 15.46
CA ASN A 380 -18.75 -38.09 16.65
C ASN A 380 -18.66 -37.29 17.94
N ILE A 381 -18.07 -36.09 17.93
CA ILE A 381 -17.68 -35.38 19.16
C ILE A 381 -18.87 -35.03 20.04
N ASN A 382 -20.00 -34.60 19.47
CA ASN A 382 -21.19 -34.27 20.26
C ASN A 382 -21.71 -35.47 21.07
N GLN A 383 -21.72 -36.66 20.47
CA GLN A 383 -22.24 -37.87 21.11
C GLN A 383 -21.42 -38.29 22.34
N TYR A 384 -20.10 -38.13 22.29
CA TYR A 384 -19.20 -38.64 23.35
C TYR A 384 -18.74 -37.57 24.34
N PHE A 385 -18.58 -36.33 23.87
CA PHE A 385 -18.05 -35.23 24.68
C PHE A 385 -19.06 -34.10 24.91
N ASN A 386 -20.32 -34.25 24.50
CA ASN A 386 -21.38 -33.24 24.66
C ASN A 386 -20.95 -31.82 24.22
N ALA A 387 -20.05 -31.74 23.23
CA ALA A 387 -19.57 -30.51 22.64
C ALA A 387 -20.17 -30.35 21.24
N TYR A 388 -20.69 -29.17 20.94
CA TYR A 388 -21.08 -28.83 19.57
C TYR A 388 -19.84 -28.57 18.73
N VAL A 389 -19.87 -29.00 17.48
CA VAL A 389 -18.76 -28.78 16.55
C VAL A 389 -19.22 -27.92 15.39
N TYR A 390 -18.49 -26.83 15.16
CA TYR A 390 -18.62 -26.04 13.95
C TYR A 390 -17.34 -26.15 13.14
N TRP A 391 -17.43 -26.80 11.98
CA TRP A 391 -16.33 -26.87 11.02
C TRP A 391 -16.49 -25.77 9.98
N ASN A 392 -15.63 -24.76 10.04
CA ASN A 392 -15.52 -23.77 8.98
C ASN A 392 -14.59 -24.31 7.90
N LYS A 393 -15.16 -24.86 6.83
CA LYS A 393 -14.40 -25.47 5.73
C LYS A 393 -13.52 -24.45 4.99
N GLU A 394 -13.99 -23.22 4.81
CA GLU A 394 -13.22 -22.15 4.17
C GLU A 394 -12.05 -21.72 5.05
N ALA A 395 -12.32 -21.48 6.34
CA ALA A 395 -11.31 -21.08 7.30
C ALA A 395 -10.41 -22.25 7.76
N LYS A 396 -10.72 -23.50 7.39
CA LYS A 396 -10.07 -24.72 7.90
C LYS A 396 -9.97 -24.75 9.44
N THR A 397 -10.96 -24.22 10.14
CA THR A 397 -11.00 -24.18 11.61
C THR A 397 -12.13 -25.02 12.18
N ILE A 398 -11.85 -25.75 13.27
CA ILE A 398 -12.85 -26.45 14.09
C ILE A 398 -13.11 -25.63 15.36
N GLU A 399 -14.35 -25.27 15.61
CA GLU A 399 -14.79 -24.69 16.89
C GLU A 399 -15.58 -25.74 17.69
N PHE A 400 -15.14 -26.00 18.91
CA PHE A 400 -15.84 -26.79 19.90
C PHE A 400 -16.53 -25.87 20.90
N ILE A 401 -17.86 -25.96 20.98
CA ILE A 401 -18.66 -25.22 21.94
C ILE A 401 -19.17 -26.19 23.00
N TYR A 402 -18.77 -25.98 24.25
CA TYR A 402 -19.14 -26.85 25.37
C TYR A 402 -19.75 -26.01 26.51
N PRO A 403 -20.86 -26.46 27.14
CA PRO A 403 -21.59 -25.71 28.17
C PRO A 403 -20.82 -25.44 29.47
#